data_AF-A0A954VTX5-F1
#
_entry.id   AF-A0A954VTX5-F1
#
_cell.length_a   1.000
_cell.length_b   1.000
_cell.length_c   1.000
_cell.angle_alpha   90.00
_cell.angle_beta   90.00
_cell.angle_gamma   90.00
#
_symmetry.space_group_name_H-M   'P 1'
#
loop_
_entity.id
_entity.type
_entity.pdbx_description
1 polymer ?
#
loop_
_entity_poly.entity_id
_entity_poly.type
_entity_poly.pdbx_seq_one_letter_code
_entity_poly.pdbx_strand_id
1 'polypeptide(L)'
;LEYLVRLKIRSTFGDANLDNRFNSSDLVQVFEAGEYEDGIAGNSTWQTGDWNGDGEFDSSDLVFALQFAGYEASADQVLVYAFRGDVTTTNLADNSLQLDVLPSLPEAEFGSQNNRFSSQNIAVSPEGQIARLALRTDDAFPAADLFVYNASGSLLSRSTFAEFGTVQFSPDGTLFVLHPHSIQRYAVSGSGELASLGTFPAQNSNLWNPQTAFGSDGYIYLANFYSNSTGERRLTRYDAQTGQLDPNFMVPIWLDKMKFASNGLLYTAFSNTQQVVDTSTGSVSSLGPFTSDSISSFELGRDDEVLVLSYWFDDASGQYRSAVDRYSISTNEHLGRMMTLDGIQGDIEYWPG
;
A
#
# COMPACT_ATOMS: atom_id res chain seq x y z
N LEU A 1 -20.25 -18.75 8.25
CA LEU A 1 -18.94 -19.40 8.08
C LEU A 1 -17.80 -18.42 8.29
N GLU A 2 -17.77 -17.30 7.57
CA GLU A 2 -16.76 -16.24 7.69
C GLU A 2 -16.47 -15.76 9.12
N TYR A 3 -17.51 -15.46 9.92
CA TYR A 3 -17.35 -15.12 11.34
C TYR A 3 -16.61 -16.22 12.13
N LEU A 4 -16.84 -17.49 11.81
CA LEU A 4 -16.27 -18.61 12.54
C LEU A 4 -14.78 -18.79 12.19
N VAL A 5 -14.44 -18.71 10.90
CA VAL A 5 -13.08 -18.86 10.38
C VAL A 5 -12.21 -17.68 10.82
N ARG A 6 -12.64 -16.45 10.53
CA ARG A 6 -11.83 -15.25 10.75
C ARG A 6 -11.79 -14.79 12.21
N LEU A 7 -12.90 -14.85 12.95
CA LEU A 7 -12.95 -14.31 14.33
C LEU A 7 -12.73 -15.37 15.43
N LYS A 8 -13.07 -16.64 15.18
CA LYS A 8 -12.98 -17.70 16.20
C LYS A 8 -11.79 -18.63 16.00
N ILE A 9 -11.53 -19.08 14.77
CA ILE A 9 -10.38 -19.93 14.43
C ILE A 9 -9.12 -19.06 14.19
N ARG A 10 -9.30 -17.78 13.84
CA ARG A 10 -8.24 -16.80 13.56
C ARG A 10 -7.30 -17.21 12.42
N SER A 11 -7.86 -17.85 11.40
CA SER A 11 -7.14 -18.37 10.24
C SER A 11 -7.78 -17.84 8.94
N THR A 12 -7.20 -18.17 7.78
CA THR A 12 -7.72 -17.86 6.45
C THR A 12 -8.42 -19.09 5.86
N PHE A 13 -9.27 -18.91 4.84
CA PHE A 13 -9.82 -20.06 4.12
C PHE A 13 -8.68 -20.89 3.49
N GLY A 14 -8.84 -22.20 3.31
CA GLY A 14 -7.76 -23.01 2.72
C GLY A 14 -6.63 -23.43 3.66
N ASP A 15 -6.48 -22.79 4.83
CA ASP A 15 -5.45 -23.14 5.83
C ASP A 15 -5.90 -24.36 6.65
N ALA A 16 -5.56 -25.55 6.15
CA ALA A 16 -5.97 -26.83 6.70
C ALA A 16 -5.15 -27.23 7.92
N ASN A 17 -3.90 -26.75 8.03
CA ASN A 17 -3.00 -27.07 9.13
C ASN A 17 -3.05 -26.04 10.29
N LEU A 18 -3.80 -24.94 10.10
CA LEU A 18 -3.97 -23.81 11.03
C LEU A 18 -2.66 -23.06 11.33
N ASP A 19 -1.75 -22.98 10.36
CA ASP A 19 -0.50 -22.21 10.46
C ASP A 19 -0.64 -20.74 10.02
N ASN A 20 -1.87 -20.32 9.72
CA ASN A 20 -2.27 -19.01 9.19
C ASN A 20 -1.82 -18.73 7.75
N ARG A 21 -1.53 -19.77 6.97
CA ARG A 21 -1.14 -19.66 5.56
C ARG A 21 -1.98 -20.63 4.73
N PHE A 22 -2.37 -20.22 3.53
CA PHE A 22 -2.91 -21.15 2.53
C PHE A 22 -1.83 -21.42 1.49
N ASN A 23 -1.18 -22.58 1.56
CA ASN A 23 -0.07 -22.96 0.70
C ASN A 23 -0.10 -24.44 0.30
N SER A 24 0.96 -24.90 -0.38
CA SER A 24 1.06 -26.28 -0.84
C SER A 24 1.02 -27.33 0.28
N SER A 25 1.43 -26.98 1.50
CA SER A 25 1.35 -27.89 2.66
C SER A 25 -0.09 -28.21 3.04
N ASP A 26 -0.99 -27.22 2.94
CA ASP A 26 -2.42 -27.42 3.17
C ASP A 26 -3.04 -28.31 2.11
N LEU A 27 -2.70 -28.06 0.84
CA LEU A 27 -3.17 -28.89 -0.27
C LEU A 27 -2.68 -30.34 -0.13
N VAL A 28 -1.41 -30.54 0.22
CA VAL A 28 -0.88 -31.89 0.48
C VAL A 28 -1.66 -32.54 1.62
N GLN A 29 -1.89 -31.83 2.72
CA GLN A 29 -2.63 -32.37 3.87
C GLN A 29 -4.05 -32.82 3.49
N VAL A 30 -4.83 -31.98 2.79
CA VAL A 30 -6.22 -32.33 2.44
C VAL A 30 -6.28 -33.43 1.38
N PHE A 31 -5.32 -33.50 0.45
CA PHE A 31 -5.25 -34.60 -0.51
C PHE A 31 -4.76 -35.91 0.12
N GLU A 32 -3.93 -35.85 1.18
CA GLU A 32 -3.54 -37.02 1.97
C GLU A 32 -4.71 -37.61 2.76
N ALA A 33 -5.71 -36.80 3.13
CA ALA A 33 -6.94 -37.28 3.74
C ALA A 33 -7.77 -38.16 2.78
N GLY A 34 -7.66 -37.92 1.46
CA GLY A 34 -8.27 -38.75 0.44
C GLY A 34 -9.78 -38.55 0.26
N GLU A 35 -10.32 -37.42 0.71
CA GLU A 35 -11.76 -37.11 0.67
C GLU A 35 -12.17 -36.30 -0.57
N TYR A 36 -11.20 -35.87 -1.39
CA TYR A 36 -11.47 -35.08 -2.58
C TYR A 36 -12.32 -35.86 -3.59
N GLU A 37 -13.55 -35.38 -3.84
CA GLU A 37 -14.48 -35.96 -4.82
C GLU A 37 -14.69 -37.48 -4.62
N ASP A 38 -14.71 -37.94 -3.36
CA ASP A 38 -14.82 -39.38 -3.04
C ASP A 38 -16.27 -39.92 -3.08
N GLY A 39 -17.26 -39.01 -3.07
CA GLY A 39 -18.69 -39.30 -3.11
C GLY A 39 -19.29 -39.81 -1.79
N ILE A 40 -18.60 -39.64 -0.66
CA ILE A 40 -19.05 -40.04 0.68
C ILE A 40 -19.60 -38.82 1.41
N ALA A 41 -20.92 -38.69 1.45
CA ALA A 41 -21.52 -37.48 1.99
C ALA A 41 -21.20 -37.20 3.48
N GLY A 42 -20.77 -35.99 3.79
CA GLY A 42 -20.58 -35.46 5.15
C GLY A 42 -19.37 -36.04 5.89
N ASN A 43 -18.36 -36.56 5.18
CA ASN A 43 -17.13 -37.04 5.80
C ASN A 43 -16.05 -35.96 5.94
N SER A 44 -16.20 -34.80 5.29
CA SER A 44 -15.19 -33.76 5.31
C SER A 44 -15.31 -32.77 6.47
N THR A 45 -14.13 -32.29 6.87
CA THR A 45 -13.92 -31.31 7.92
C THR A 45 -12.99 -30.23 7.38
N TRP A 46 -12.84 -29.12 8.11
CA TRP A 46 -11.90 -28.07 7.73
C TRP A 46 -10.47 -28.58 7.45
N GLN A 47 -9.98 -29.53 8.26
CA GLN A 47 -8.62 -30.08 8.15
C GLN A 47 -8.46 -31.07 6.98
N THR A 48 -9.58 -31.53 6.42
CA THR A 48 -9.64 -32.50 5.33
C THR A 48 -10.22 -31.93 4.04
N GLY A 49 -10.67 -30.65 4.05
CA GLY A 49 -10.93 -29.86 2.85
C GLY A 49 -12.29 -29.14 2.79
N ASP A 50 -13.19 -29.31 3.76
CA ASP A 50 -14.50 -28.63 3.82
C ASP A 50 -14.32 -27.16 4.22
N TRP A 51 -14.00 -26.32 3.25
CA TRP A 51 -13.70 -24.89 3.43
C TRP A 51 -14.92 -24.01 3.17
N ASN A 52 -15.93 -24.51 2.47
CA ASN A 52 -17.21 -23.86 2.24
C ASN A 52 -18.28 -24.22 3.31
N GLY A 53 -17.99 -25.23 4.17
CA GLY A 53 -18.82 -25.65 5.29
C GLY A 53 -20.04 -26.50 4.94
N ASP A 54 -20.08 -27.13 3.76
CA ASP A 54 -21.17 -27.99 3.30
C ASP A 54 -20.98 -29.48 3.66
N GLY A 55 -19.80 -29.85 4.15
CA GLY A 55 -19.47 -31.19 4.62
C GLY A 55 -18.83 -32.11 3.58
N GLU A 56 -18.55 -31.61 2.37
CA GLU A 56 -17.78 -32.30 1.34
C GLU A 56 -16.42 -31.62 1.13
N PHE A 57 -15.45 -32.34 0.54
CA PHE A 57 -14.28 -31.71 -0.06
C PHE A 57 -14.34 -31.91 -1.57
N ASP A 58 -14.73 -30.87 -2.29
CA ASP A 58 -14.87 -30.93 -3.74
C ASP A 58 -14.25 -29.71 -4.45
N SER A 59 -14.45 -29.66 -5.76
CA SER A 59 -13.95 -28.56 -6.58
C SER A 59 -14.44 -27.18 -6.12
N SER A 60 -15.60 -27.10 -5.45
CA SER A 60 -16.17 -25.85 -4.95
C SER A 60 -15.41 -25.30 -3.74
N ASP A 61 -14.87 -26.15 -2.87
CA ASP A 61 -14.00 -25.74 -1.75
C ASP A 61 -12.70 -25.12 -2.25
N LEU A 62 -12.09 -25.74 -3.26
CA LEU A 62 -10.87 -25.23 -3.87
C LEU A 62 -11.12 -23.84 -4.49
N VAL A 63 -12.21 -23.67 -5.23
CA VAL A 63 -12.59 -22.37 -5.80
C VAL A 63 -12.88 -21.36 -4.70
N PHE A 64 -13.61 -21.76 -3.66
CA PHE A 64 -13.94 -20.91 -2.53
C PHE A 64 -12.68 -20.43 -1.79
N ALA A 65 -11.78 -21.33 -1.41
CA ALA A 65 -10.52 -20.96 -0.79
C ALA A 65 -9.67 -20.07 -1.72
N LEU A 66 -9.51 -20.42 -3.00
CA LEU A 66 -8.74 -19.59 -3.93
C LEU A 66 -9.30 -18.17 -4.11
N GLN A 67 -10.62 -18.02 -4.06
CA GLN A 67 -11.28 -16.70 -4.15
C GLN A 67 -11.07 -15.84 -2.89
N PHE A 68 -10.99 -16.46 -1.71
CA PHE A 68 -11.02 -15.73 -0.43
C PHE A 68 -9.71 -15.78 0.38
N ALA A 69 -8.75 -16.65 0.04
CA ALA A 69 -7.62 -16.97 0.90
C ALA A 69 -6.24 -16.53 0.41
N GLY A 70 -6.10 -16.09 -0.84
CA GLY A 70 -4.78 -15.74 -1.40
C GLY A 70 -3.81 -16.92 -1.29
N TYR A 71 -3.93 -17.93 -2.16
CA TYR A 71 -3.00 -19.06 -2.20
C TYR A 71 -1.57 -18.57 -2.48
N GLU A 72 -0.63 -18.93 -1.61
CA GLU A 72 0.72 -18.37 -1.58
C GLU A 72 0.77 -16.82 -1.50
N ALA A 73 -0.32 -16.17 -1.10
CA ALA A 73 -0.24 -14.80 -0.60
C ALA A 73 0.54 -14.87 0.70
N SER A 74 1.84 -14.64 0.59
CA SER A 74 2.75 -14.68 1.69
C SER A 74 2.18 -13.84 2.83
N ALA A 75 2.07 -14.46 4.02
CA ALA A 75 2.07 -13.68 5.26
C ALA A 75 3.37 -12.85 5.40
N ASP A 76 4.32 -12.99 4.47
CA ASP A 76 5.38 -12.02 4.18
C ASP A 76 4.80 -10.76 3.53
N GLN A 77 3.83 -10.10 4.20
CA GLN A 77 3.89 -8.65 4.16
C GLN A 77 5.15 -8.27 4.91
N VAL A 78 6.23 -8.11 4.15
CA VAL A 78 7.36 -7.29 4.56
C VAL A 78 6.81 -5.88 4.74
N LEU A 79 6.43 -5.54 5.97
CA LEU A 79 6.27 -4.14 6.36
C LEU A 79 7.66 -3.52 6.30
N VAL A 80 7.98 -2.92 5.15
CA VAL A 80 9.19 -2.11 4.95
C VAL A 80 8.97 -0.77 5.63
N TYR A 81 9.45 -0.61 6.86
CA TYR A 81 9.58 0.70 7.48
C TYR A 81 10.89 1.33 7.02
N ALA A 82 10.81 2.44 6.30
CA ALA A 82 11.97 3.28 6.00
C ALA A 82 12.10 4.36 7.07
N PHE A 83 12.90 4.12 8.11
CA PHE A 83 13.26 5.16 9.07
C PHE A 83 14.75 5.49 8.93
N ARG A 84 15.05 6.75 8.59
CA ARG A 84 16.42 7.31 8.60
C ARG A 84 17.50 6.52 7.85
N GLY A 85 17.13 5.82 6.78
CA GLY A 85 18.10 5.09 5.95
C GLY A 85 18.20 3.60 6.27
N ASP A 86 17.54 3.13 7.33
CA ASP A 86 17.39 1.71 7.62
C ASP A 86 16.02 1.22 7.14
N VAL A 87 16.03 0.09 6.44
CA VAL A 87 14.83 -0.67 6.07
C VAL A 87 14.65 -1.72 7.14
N THR A 88 13.55 -1.63 7.89
CA THR A 88 13.15 -2.69 8.81
C THR A 88 12.13 -3.56 8.11
N THR A 89 12.32 -4.86 8.09
CA THR A 89 11.33 -5.85 7.62
C THR A 89 10.65 -6.46 8.85
N THR A 90 9.33 -6.48 8.91
CA THR A 90 8.61 -7.17 9.99
C THR A 90 8.17 -8.53 9.48
N ASN A 91 8.62 -9.62 10.12
CA ASN A 91 8.08 -10.95 9.85
C ASN A 91 6.86 -11.17 10.75
N LEU A 92 5.66 -11.18 10.16
CA LEU A 92 4.40 -11.27 10.91
C LEU A 92 4.11 -12.67 11.47
N ALA A 93 4.94 -13.67 11.18
CA ALA A 93 4.70 -15.05 11.57
C ALA A 93 5.03 -15.38 13.04
N ASP A 94 5.90 -14.61 13.70
CA ASP A 94 6.36 -14.94 15.06
C ASP A 94 6.19 -13.81 16.10
N ASN A 95 5.57 -12.70 15.71
CA ASN A 95 5.39 -11.52 16.57
C ASN A 95 6.71 -10.99 17.18
N SER A 96 7.85 -11.34 16.57
CA SER A 96 9.17 -10.89 16.98
C SER A 96 9.64 -9.77 16.06
N LEU A 97 9.99 -8.64 16.66
CA LEU A 97 10.59 -7.52 15.96
C LEU A 97 12.06 -7.87 15.75
N GLN A 98 12.37 -8.66 14.71
CA GLN A 98 13.74 -8.83 14.27
C GLN A 98 14.16 -7.58 13.52
N LEU A 99 15.01 -6.79 14.16
CA LEU A 99 15.78 -5.75 13.51
C LEU A 99 16.82 -6.44 12.61
N ASP A 100 16.38 -6.99 11.49
CA ASP A 100 17.30 -7.44 10.45
C ASP A 100 17.83 -6.17 9.80
N VAL A 101 18.95 -5.71 10.34
CA VAL A 101 19.77 -4.66 9.74
C VAL A 101 20.11 -5.19 8.35
N LEU A 102 19.42 -4.71 7.31
CA LEU A 102 19.93 -4.83 5.94
C LEU A 102 21.41 -4.50 6.03
N PRO A 103 22.32 -5.36 5.50
CA PRO A 103 23.75 -5.27 5.76
C PRO A 103 24.15 -3.81 5.62
N SER A 104 24.62 -3.23 6.75
CA SER A 104 24.87 -1.80 6.94
C SER A 104 25.08 -1.13 5.59
N LEU A 105 24.03 -0.48 5.08
CA LEU A 105 24.14 0.27 3.84
C LEU A 105 25.32 1.22 4.05
N PRO A 106 26.28 1.33 3.13
CA PRO A 106 27.48 2.11 3.38
C PRO A 106 27.10 3.57 3.65
N GLU A 107 26.98 3.92 4.93
CA GLU A 107 26.72 5.28 5.46
C GLU A 107 27.77 6.28 4.95
N ALA A 108 28.92 5.77 4.49
CA ALA A 108 30.04 6.57 4.01
C ALA A 108 29.76 7.35 2.71
N GLU A 109 28.70 7.04 1.95
CA GLU A 109 28.41 7.71 0.67
C GLU A 109 27.29 8.76 0.71
N PHE A 110 26.50 8.85 1.79
CA PHE A 110 25.33 9.73 1.84
C PHE A 110 25.49 10.83 2.89
N GLY A 111 25.85 12.03 2.41
CA GLY A 111 26.09 13.21 3.25
C GLY A 111 24.89 13.60 4.12
N SER A 112 25.17 13.93 5.38
CA SER A 112 24.25 14.18 6.51
C SER A 112 23.25 15.35 6.40
N GLN A 113 23.03 15.97 5.24
CA GLN A 113 22.39 17.30 5.19
C GLN A 113 21.07 17.40 4.42
N ASN A 114 20.50 16.36 3.80
CA ASN A 114 19.23 16.49 3.06
C ASN A 114 18.33 15.24 3.04
N ASN A 115 18.34 14.42 4.11
CA ASN A 115 17.46 13.26 4.23
C ASN A 115 15.99 13.63 4.50
N ARG A 116 15.34 14.32 3.55
CA ARG A 116 13.88 14.31 3.40
C ARG A 116 13.50 13.05 2.62
N PHE A 117 13.73 11.88 3.21
CA PHE A 117 13.20 10.64 2.66
C PHE A 117 11.69 10.64 2.91
N SER A 118 10.90 10.82 1.85
CA SER A 118 9.47 10.48 1.91
C SER A 118 9.33 8.96 1.79
N SER A 119 8.29 8.40 2.39
CA SER A 119 7.92 6.97 2.23
C SER A 119 7.71 6.58 0.76
N GLN A 120 7.52 7.55 -0.13
CA GLN A 120 7.29 7.33 -1.56
C GLN A 120 8.58 7.00 -2.34
N ASN A 121 9.74 7.04 -1.69
CA ASN A 121 11.01 6.60 -2.29
C ASN A 121 11.22 5.09 -2.19
N ILE A 122 10.28 4.36 -1.59
CA ILE A 122 10.26 2.90 -1.55
C ILE A 122 8.90 2.41 -2.01
N ALA A 123 8.89 1.38 -2.85
CA ALA A 123 7.68 0.70 -3.30
C ALA A 123 7.88 -0.81 -3.21
N VAL A 124 6.80 -1.53 -2.90
CA VAL A 124 6.79 -2.99 -2.86
C VAL A 124 5.83 -3.49 -3.93
N SER A 125 6.26 -4.47 -4.74
CA SER A 125 5.44 -5.08 -5.78
C SER A 125 4.47 -6.10 -5.18
N PRO A 126 3.40 -6.48 -5.91
CA PRO A 126 2.50 -7.56 -5.49
C PRO A 126 3.24 -8.89 -5.24
N GLU A 127 4.35 -9.14 -5.93
CA GLU A 127 5.21 -10.32 -5.80
C GLU A 127 6.30 -10.14 -4.73
N GLY A 128 6.27 -9.05 -3.97
CA GLY A 128 7.18 -8.77 -2.87
C GLY A 128 8.54 -8.19 -3.27
N GLN A 129 8.76 -7.81 -4.53
CA GLN A 129 9.99 -7.09 -4.91
C GLN A 129 9.98 -5.69 -4.31
N ILE A 130 11.15 -5.19 -3.89
CA ILE A 130 11.28 -3.86 -3.28
C ILE A 130 12.05 -2.96 -4.23
N ALA A 131 11.47 -1.84 -4.63
CA ALA A 131 12.12 -0.79 -5.39
C ALA A 131 12.42 0.39 -4.48
N ARG A 132 13.65 0.89 -4.49
CA ARG A 132 14.07 2.06 -3.72
C ARG A 132 14.80 3.07 -4.58
N LEU A 133 14.35 4.31 -4.56
CA LEU A 133 15.01 5.43 -5.23
C LEU A 133 15.83 6.24 -4.22
N ALA A 134 17.12 6.44 -4.47
CA ALA A 134 18.02 7.20 -3.62
C ALA A 134 18.61 8.40 -4.38
N LEU A 135 18.70 9.54 -3.69
CA LEU A 135 19.36 10.75 -4.19
C LEU A 135 20.87 10.52 -4.31
N ARG A 136 21.45 10.94 -5.42
CA ARG A 136 22.90 11.10 -5.56
C ARG A 136 23.30 12.49 -5.11
N THR A 137 24.11 12.59 -4.05
CA THR A 137 24.48 13.87 -3.42
C THR A 137 25.74 14.51 -4.01
N ASP A 138 26.42 13.82 -4.94
CA ASP A 138 27.65 14.26 -5.59
C ASP A 138 27.43 15.11 -6.85
N ASP A 139 26.21 15.18 -7.37
CA ASP A 139 25.89 15.87 -8.62
C ASP A 139 25.30 17.28 -8.41
N ALA A 140 25.65 18.21 -9.31
CA ALA A 140 25.13 19.59 -9.31
C ALA A 140 23.62 19.69 -9.61
N PHE A 141 23.04 18.61 -10.12
CA PHE A 141 21.60 18.40 -10.31
C PHE A 141 21.24 17.06 -9.66
N PRO A 142 20.08 16.92 -9.01
CA PRO A 142 19.75 15.71 -8.27
C PRO A 142 19.50 14.54 -9.23
N ALA A 143 20.53 13.75 -9.49
CA ALA A 143 20.43 12.43 -10.09
C ALA A 143 19.95 11.41 -9.05
N ALA A 144 19.50 10.25 -9.51
CA ALA A 144 18.98 9.21 -8.63
C ALA A 144 19.44 7.82 -9.03
N ASP A 145 19.68 6.98 -8.02
CA ASP A 145 19.89 5.55 -8.21
C ASP A 145 18.64 4.80 -7.74
N LEU A 146 18.15 3.91 -8.60
CA LEU A 146 17.10 2.96 -8.29
C LEU A 146 17.74 1.61 -7.99
N PHE A 147 17.42 1.09 -6.81
CA PHE A 147 17.80 -0.23 -6.36
C PHE A 147 16.57 -1.11 -6.37
N VAL A 148 16.67 -2.30 -6.96
CA VAL A 148 15.62 -3.32 -6.93
C VAL A 148 16.12 -4.49 -6.10
N TYR A 149 15.33 -4.93 -5.13
CA TYR A 149 15.60 -6.06 -4.26
C TYR A 149 14.52 -7.12 -4.45
N ASN A 150 14.85 -8.38 -4.17
CA ASN A 150 13.86 -9.44 -4.06
C ASN A 150 13.11 -9.35 -2.71
N ALA A 151 12.12 -10.22 -2.51
CA ALA A 151 11.34 -10.31 -1.28
C ALA A 151 12.19 -10.62 -0.03
N SER A 152 13.34 -11.27 -0.19
CA SER A 152 14.28 -11.52 0.92
C SER A 152 15.27 -10.37 1.18
N GLY A 153 15.13 -9.23 0.50
CA GLY A 153 15.98 -8.05 0.68
C GLY A 153 17.35 -8.12 0.00
N SER A 154 17.60 -9.13 -0.83
CA SER A 154 18.83 -9.22 -1.63
C SER A 154 18.75 -8.30 -2.85
N LEU A 155 19.82 -7.54 -3.09
CA LEU A 155 19.92 -6.65 -4.24
C LEU A 155 19.91 -7.46 -5.55
N LEU A 156 18.97 -7.15 -6.43
CA LEU A 156 18.83 -7.74 -7.76
C LEU A 156 19.49 -6.86 -8.83
N SER A 157 19.21 -5.56 -8.82
CA SER A 157 19.73 -4.63 -9.83
C SER A 157 19.89 -3.20 -9.30
N ARG A 158 20.71 -2.42 -10.01
CA ARG A 158 20.87 -0.97 -9.83
C ARG A 158 20.75 -0.29 -11.19
N SER A 159 19.95 0.77 -11.25
CA SER A 159 19.78 1.63 -12.43
C SER A 159 19.96 3.10 -12.04
N THR A 160 20.48 3.93 -12.95
CA THR A 160 20.71 5.36 -12.67
C THR A 160 19.81 6.21 -13.56
N PHE A 161 19.23 7.24 -12.94
CA PHE A 161 18.35 8.22 -13.55
C PHE A 161 18.97 9.61 -13.46
N ALA A 162 18.74 10.41 -14.50
CA ALA A 162 19.24 11.79 -14.56
C ALA A 162 18.48 12.76 -13.63
N GLU A 163 17.30 12.34 -13.15
CA GLU A 163 16.43 13.13 -12.27
C GLU A 163 16.00 12.27 -11.09
N PHE A 164 15.80 12.92 -9.93
CA PHE A 164 15.18 12.33 -8.76
C PHE A 164 13.67 12.46 -8.80
N GLY A 165 12.98 11.47 -8.22
CA GLY A 165 11.54 11.35 -8.29
C GLY A 165 10.97 10.53 -7.13
N THR A 166 9.85 9.89 -7.38
CA THR A 166 9.21 8.93 -6.48
C THR A 166 8.95 7.62 -7.22
N VAL A 167 8.80 6.51 -6.49
CA VAL A 167 8.55 5.19 -7.08
C VAL A 167 7.25 4.58 -6.57
N GLN A 168 6.57 3.81 -7.41
CA GLN A 168 5.37 3.08 -7.03
C GLN A 168 5.18 1.87 -7.95
N PHE A 169 4.71 0.74 -7.39
CA PHE A 169 4.21 -0.37 -8.19
C PHE A 169 2.71 -0.23 -8.42
N SER A 170 2.26 -0.56 -9.63
CA SER A 170 0.85 -0.81 -9.89
C SER A 170 0.43 -2.21 -9.41
N PRO A 171 -0.87 -2.48 -9.27
CA PRO A 171 -1.38 -3.80 -8.89
C PRO A 171 -0.98 -4.95 -9.82
N ASP A 172 -0.57 -4.65 -11.06
CA ASP A 172 -0.08 -5.63 -12.03
C ASP A 172 1.44 -5.84 -12.00
N GLY A 173 2.14 -5.25 -11.03
CA GLY A 173 3.59 -5.37 -10.87
C GLY A 173 4.42 -4.43 -11.75
N THR A 174 3.80 -3.56 -12.56
CA THR A 174 4.54 -2.54 -13.31
C THR A 174 5.14 -1.49 -12.37
N LEU A 175 6.43 -1.20 -12.52
CA LEU A 175 7.10 -0.14 -11.76
C LEU A 175 6.94 1.21 -12.46
N PHE A 176 6.48 2.20 -11.71
CA PHE A 176 6.41 3.59 -12.12
C PHE A 176 7.48 4.39 -11.39
N VAL A 177 8.25 5.17 -12.15
CA VAL A 177 9.22 6.15 -11.65
C VAL A 177 8.74 7.52 -12.07
N LEU A 178 8.32 8.33 -11.10
CA LEU A 178 7.71 9.64 -11.32
C LEU A 178 8.74 10.73 -11.06
N HIS A 179 9.27 11.28 -12.14
CA HIS A 179 10.16 12.44 -12.15
C HIS A 179 9.35 13.74 -12.22
N PRO A 180 9.93 14.90 -11.87
CA PRO A 180 9.25 16.19 -11.91
C PRO A 180 8.55 16.53 -13.24
N HIS A 181 9.06 16.02 -14.37
CA HIS A 181 8.55 16.32 -15.70
C HIS A 181 8.14 15.10 -16.53
N SER A 182 8.28 13.89 -15.98
CA SER A 182 7.95 12.68 -16.72
C SER A 182 7.61 11.52 -15.79
N ILE A 183 6.77 10.62 -16.27
CA ILE A 183 6.50 9.36 -15.58
C ILE A 183 7.04 8.25 -16.46
N GLN A 184 7.99 7.48 -15.97
CA GLN A 184 8.58 6.35 -16.68
C GLN A 184 8.01 5.06 -16.12
N ARG A 185 7.85 4.06 -17.00
CA ARG A 185 7.32 2.75 -16.61
C ARG A 185 8.25 1.64 -17.00
N TYR A 186 8.30 0.62 -16.15
CA TYR A 186 9.18 -0.51 -16.33
C TYR A 186 8.44 -1.81 -15.98
N ALA A 187 8.56 -2.80 -16.85
CA ALA A 187 8.41 -4.18 -16.43
C ALA A 187 9.68 -4.55 -15.66
N VAL A 188 9.51 -5.16 -14.49
CA VAL A 188 10.62 -5.62 -13.64
C VAL A 188 10.72 -7.12 -13.79
N SER A 189 11.88 -7.61 -14.23
CA SER A 189 12.11 -9.06 -14.35
C SER A 189 12.34 -9.70 -12.97
N GLY A 190 12.34 -11.03 -12.91
CA GLY A 190 12.74 -11.75 -11.70
C GLY A 190 14.19 -11.49 -11.26
N SER A 191 15.07 -11.08 -12.18
CA SER A 191 16.43 -10.62 -11.88
C SER A 191 16.51 -9.13 -11.57
N GLY A 192 15.38 -8.43 -11.46
CA GLY A 192 15.29 -7.00 -11.20
C GLY A 192 15.66 -6.12 -12.39
N GLU A 193 15.91 -6.69 -13.57
CA GLU A 193 16.19 -5.90 -14.78
C GLU A 193 14.95 -5.12 -15.21
N LEU A 194 15.18 -3.87 -15.62
CA LEU A 194 14.11 -2.95 -16.00
C LEU A 194 13.96 -2.93 -17.52
N ALA A 195 12.78 -3.33 -18.02
CA ALA A 195 12.40 -3.16 -19.41
C ALA A 195 11.45 -1.97 -19.55
N SER A 196 11.87 -0.93 -20.28
CA SER A 196 11.05 0.28 -20.46
C SER A 196 9.76 -0.03 -21.20
N LEU A 197 8.63 0.36 -20.61
CA LEU A 197 7.29 0.29 -21.19
C LEU A 197 6.84 1.66 -21.74
N GLY A 198 7.73 2.65 -21.74
CA GLY A 198 7.50 3.99 -22.25
C GLY A 198 7.49 5.07 -21.17
N THR A 199 7.31 6.30 -21.63
CA THR A 199 7.35 7.52 -20.80
C THR A 199 6.13 8.38 -21.07
N PHE A 200 5.48 8.83 -20.01
CA PHE A 200 4.34 9.73 -20.06
C PHE A 200 4.84 11.17 -19.95
N PRO A 201 4.39 12.08 -20.82
CA PRO A 201 4.64 13.49 -20.62
C PRO A 201 3.83 13.98 -19.42
N ALA A 202 4.49 14.53 -18.40
CA ALA A 202 3.81 15.26 -17.34
C ALA A 202 3.33 16.60 -17.93
N GLN A 203 2.17 16.61 -18.59
CA GLN A 203 1.65 17.82 -19.21
C GLN A 203 1.44 18.88 -18.12
N ASN A 204 2.22 19.96 -18.18
CA ASN A 204 2.12 21.18 -17.35
C ASN A 204 2.13 20.96 -15.83
N SER A 205 2.57 19.79 -15.36
CA SER A 205 2.49 19.37 -13.98
C SER A 205 3.90 19.30 -13.41
N ASN A 206 4.19 20.22 -12.49
CA ASN A 206 5.40 20.15 -11.69
C ASN A 206 5.23 19.00 -10.70
N LEU A 207 5.66 17.79 -11.07
CA LEU A 207 5.53 16.56 -10.26
C LEU A 207 6.58 16.52 -9.14
N TRP A 208 6.80 17.63 -8.44
CA TRP A 208 7.61 17.59 -7.22
C TRP A 208 6.77 16.96 -6.13
N ASN A 209 7.13 15.73 -5.76
CA ASN A 209 6.50 14.98 -4.68
C ASN A 209 4.97 14.78 -4.87
N PRO A 210 4.52 14.23 -6.01
CA PRO A 210 3.11 14.06 -6.27
C PRO A 210 2.53 13.03 -5.30
N GLN A 211 1.28 13.26 -4.88
CA GLN A 211 0.51 12.17 -4.31
C GLN A 211 -0.05 11.36 -5.47
N THR A 212 0.15 10.04 -5.42
CA THR A 212 -0.29 9.09 -6.44
C THR A 212 -1.05 7.93 -5.86
N ALA A 213 -2.03 7.44 -6.60
CA ALA A 213 -2.83 6.27 -6.24
C ALA A 213 -3.25 5.53 -7.51
N PHE A 214 -3.13 4.21 -7.51
CA PHE A 214 -3.66 3.37 -8.57
C PHE A 214 -5.11 3.04 -8.28
N GLY A 215 -5.97 3.28 -9.26
CA GLY A 215 -7.35 2.81 -9.22
C GLY A 215 -7.46 1.37 -9.71
N SER A 216 -8.48 0.68 -9.22
CA SER A 216 -8.91 -0.61 -9.77
C SER A 216 -9.52 -0.49 -11.17
N ASP A 217 -9.74 0.74 -11.64
CA ASP A 217 -10.27 1.11 -12.94
C ASP A 217 -9.18 1.22 -14.04
N GLY A 218 -7.93 0.89 -13.73
CA GLY A 218 -6.82 0.94 -14.67
C GLY A 218 -6.23 2.33 -14.87
N TYR A 219 -6.60 3.31 -14.04
CA TYR A 219 -6.00 4.64 -14.05
C TYR A 219 -5.00 4.83 -12.91
N ILE A 220 -3.99 5.67 -13.17
CA ILE A 220 -3.19 6.29 -12.11
C ILE A 220 -3.71 7.70 -11.87
N TYR A 221 -4.05 7.98 -10.61
CA TYR A 221 -4.48 9.28 -10.14
C TYR A 221 -3.27 10.07 -9.66
N LEU A 222 -3.14 11.29 -10.13
CA LEU A 222 -2.08 12.22 -9.77
C LEU A 222 -2.67 13.53 -9.30
N ALA A 223 -2.28 13.93 -8.10
CA ALA A 223 -2.59 15.23 -7.57
C ALA A 223 -1.44 16.19 -7.82
N ASN A 224 -1.68 17.12 -8.75
CA ASN A 224 -0.68 18.07 -9.21
C ASN A 224 -0.81 19.40 -8.48
N PHE A 225 0.33 20.01 -8.15
CA PHE A 225 0.37 21.41 -7.75
C PHE A 225 0.06 22.29 -8.96
N TYR A 226 -1.07 22.99 -8.92
CA TYR A 226 -1.27 24.11 -9.83
C TYR A 226 -0.56 25.32 -9.22
N SER A 227 0.36 25.95 -9.97
CA SER A 227 1.16 27.09 -9.49
C SER A 227 0.35 28.40 -9.44
N ASN A 228 -0.90 28.37 -8.97
CA ASN A 228 -1.60 29.60 -8.61
C ASN A 228 -1.34 29.91 -7.13
N SER A 229 -1.27 31.19 -6.79
CA SER A 229 -1.00 31.69 -5.44
C SER A 229 -2.10 31.35 -4.41
N THR A 230 -3.04 30.47 -4.77
CA THR A 230 -4.17 30.01 -3.95
C THR A 230 -3.97 28.60 -3.38
N GLY A 231 -2.95 27.84 -3.83
CA GLY A 231 -2.64 26.51 -3.29
C GLY A 231 -3.61 25.39 -3.72
N GLU A 232 -4.44 25.64 -4.72
CA GLU A 232 -5.42 24.69 -5.25
C GLU A 232 -4.71 23.56 -6.02
N ARG A 233 -4.92 22.31 -5.61
CA ARG A 233 -4.41 21.14 -6.33
C ARG A 233 -5.48 20.62 -7.29
N ARG A 234 -5.03 19.99 -8.37
CA ARG A 234 -5.93 19.31 -9.31
C ARG A 234 -5.62 17.84 -9.32
N LEU A 235 -6.66 17.03 -9.11
CA LEU A 235 -6.62 15.61 -9.39
C LEU A 235 -6.82 15.42 -10.89
N THR A 236 -5.85 14.76 -11.49
CA THR A 236 -5.89 14.30 -12.88
C THR A 236 -5.69 12.80 -12.88
N ARG A 237 -6.15 12.12 -13.93
CA ARG A 237 -5.88 10.69 -14.09
C ARG A 237 -5.33 10.38 -15.46
N TYR A 238 -4.46 9.38 -15.50
CA TYR A 238 -3.81 8.91 -16.71
C TYR A 238 -4.11 7.42 -16.84
N ASP A 239 -4.42 6.97 -18.04
CA ASP A 239 -4.53 5.55 -18.33
C ASP A 239 -3.20 4.87 -17.99
N ALA A 240 -3.22 3.90 -17.07
CA ALA A 240 -2.00 3.34 -16.51
C ALA A 240 -1.21 2.51 -17.54
N GLN A 241 -1.85 2.06 -18.64
CA GLN A 241 -1.24 1.25 -19.70
C GLN A 241 -0.70 2.07 -20.87
N THR A 242 -1.28 3.22 -21.17
CA THR A 242 -0.93 4.04 -22.32
C THR A 242 -0.30 5.37 -21.92
N GLY A 243 -0.55 5.84 -20.70
CA GLY A 243 -0.13 7.16 -20.23
C GLY A 243 -0.92 8.31 -20.78
N GLN A 244 -2.03 8.04 -21.44
CA GLN A 244 -2.88 9.09 -21.95
C GLN A 244 -3.61 9.74 -20.79
N LEU A 245 -3.44 11.06 -20.67
CA LEU A 245 -4.25 11.88 -19.77
C LEU A 245 -5.72 11.74 -20.18
N ASP A 246 -6.60 11.50 -19.21
CA ASP A 246 -8.04 11.67 -19.42
C ASP A 246 -8.39 13.16 -19.29
N PRO A 247 -8.68 13.86 -20.41
CA PRO A 247 -8.95 15.29 -20.37
C PRO A 247 -10.30 15.62 -19.71
N ASN A 248 -11.17 14.62 -19.52
CA ASN A 248 -12.51 14.82 -18.96
C ASN A 248 -12.52 14.66 -17.44
N PHE A 249 -11.42 14.18 -16.85
CA PHE A 249 -11.29 14.01 -15.40
C PHE A 249 -10.30 15.01 -14.83
N MET A 250 -10.83 16.15 -14.38
CA MET A 250 -10.08 17.20 -13.71
C MET A 250 -10.87 17.70 -12.50
N VAL A 251 -10.48 17.24 -11.32
CA VAL A 251 -11.20 17.53 -10.08
C VAL A 251 -10.39 18.50 -9.22
N PRO A 252 -10.90 19.70 -8.91
CA PRO A 252 -10.30 20.60 -7.92
C PRO A 252 -10.35 19.95 -6.54
N ILE A 253 -9.19 19.82 -5.89
CA ILE A 253 -9.10 19.19 -4.57
C ILE A 253 -8.10 19.94 -3.68
N TRP A 254 -8.33 19.83 -2.38
CA TRP A 254 -7.33 20.13 -1.38
C TRP A 254 -6.67 18.82 -1.00
N LEU A 255 -5.34 18.73 -1.07
CA LEU A 255 -4.66 17.45 -0.83
C LEU A 255 -3.36 17.58 -0.09
N ASP A 256 -3.13 16.71 0.87
CA ASP A 256 -1.82 16.32 1.41
C ASP A 256 -1.55 14.83 1.19
N LYS A 257 -2.57 13.98 1.34
CA LYS A 257 -2.50 12.51 1.22
C LYS A 257 -3.71 11.98 0.46
N MET A 258 -3.55 10.86 -0.26
CA MET A 258 -4.68 10.13 -0.84
C MET A 258 -4.49 8.63 -0.85
N LYS A 259 -5.60 7.90 -0.85
CA LYS A 259 -5.66 6.44 -1.01
C LYS A 259 -6.87 6.06 -1.84
N PHE A 260 -6.69 5.14 -2.76
CA PHE A 260 -7.77 4.57 -3.56
C PHE A 260 -8.23 3.30 -2.88
N ALA A 261 -9.50 3.22 -2.52
CA ALA A 261 -10.06 2.07 -1.83
C ALA A 261 -10.71 1.09 -2.81
N SER A 262 -10.84 -0.17 -2.40
CA SER A 262 -11.48 -1.25 -3.16
C SER A 262 -12.91 -0.94 -3.63
N ASN A 263 -13.62 -0.04 -2.94
CA ASN A 263 -14.96 0.42 -3.33
C ASN A 263 -14.98 1.36 -4.56
N GLY A 264 -13.82 1.66 -5.16
CA GLY A 264 -13.69 2.51 -6.34
C GLY A 264 -13.60 4.01 -6.02
N LEU A 265 -13.64 4.39 -4.75
CA LEU A 265 -13.57 5.78 -4.32
C LEU A 265 -12.14 6.17 -3.94
N LEU A 266 -11.79 7.41 -4.25
CA LEU A 266 -10.53 7.99 -3.82
C LEU A 266 -10.75 8.83 -2.56
N TYR A 267 -10.12 8.43 -1.48
CA TYR A 267 -10.12 9.14 -0.22
C TYR A 267 -8.96 10.13 -0.20
N THR A 268 -9.24 11.37 0.15
CA THR A 268 -8.28 12.46 0.18
C THR A 268 -8.31 13.16 1.53
N ALA A 269 -7.16 13.69 1.92
CA ALA A 269 -7.07 14.47 3.14
C ALA A 269 -6.06 15.62 2.99
N PHE A 270 -6.41 16.79 3.54
CA PHE A 270 -5.61 18.01 3.58
C PHE A 270 -5.92 18.77 4.86
N SER A 271 -4.91 18.96 5.72
CA SER A 271 -5.08 19.63 7.02
C SER A 271 -6.33 19.14 7.79
N ASN A 272 -7.39 19.94 7.86
CA ASN A 272 -8.66 19.66 8.55
C ASN A 272 -9.82 19.21 7.63
N THR A 273 -9.51 18.93 6.36
CA THR A 273 -10.48 18.60 5.32
C THR A 273 -10.22 17.21 4.76
N GLN A 274 -11.24 16.36 4.81
CA GLN A 274 -11.20 15.01 4.28
C GLN A 274 -12.35 14.88 3.28
N GLN A 275 -12.02 14.40 2.10
CA GLN A 275 -12.95 14.31 0.99
C GLN A 275 -12.94 12.89 0.43
N VAL A 276 -14.09 12.50 -0.11
CA VAL A 276 -14.24 11.33 -0.95
C VAL A 276 -14.50 11.83 -2.36
N VAL A 277 -13.69 11.35 -3.30
CA VAL A 277 -13.86 11.60 -4.72
C VAL A 277 -14.43 10.34 -5.35
N ASP A 278 -15.64 10.46 -5.90
CA ASP A 278 -16.18 9.47 -6.81
C ASP A 278 -15.45 9.60 -8.15
N THR A 279 -14.63 8.61 -8.46
CA THR A 279 -13.75 8.63 -9.62
C THR A 279 -14.48 8.37 -10.94
N SER A 280 -15.71 7.84 -10.89
CA SER A 280 -16.55 7.66 -12.07
C SER A 280 -17.18 8.98 -12.53
N THR A 281 -17.52 9.86 -11.59
CA THR A 281 -18.22 11.12 -11.87
C THR A 281 -17.37 12.37 -11.66
N GLY A 282 -16.24 12.25 -10.96
CA GLY A 282 -15.44 13.38 -10.48
C GLY A 282 -16.10 14.17 -9.33
N SER A 283 -17.20 13.65 -8.76
CA SER A 283 -17.93 14.31 -7.67
C SER A 283 -17.13 14.24 -6.37
N VAL A 284 -17.14 15.34 -5.62
CA VAL A 284 -16.43 15.44 -4.34
C VAL A 284 -17.44 15.62 -3.21
N SER A 285 -17.37 14.76 -2.20
CA SER A 285 -18.14 14.86 -0.96
C SER A 285 -17.21 14.97 0.24
N SER A 286 -17.62 15.69 1.29
CA SER A 286 -16.85 15.77 2.54
C SER A 286 -17.20 14.58 3.44
N LEU A 287 -16.19 14.04 4.15
CA LEU A 287 -16.38 13.08 5.24
C LEU A 287 -16.76 13.75 6.57
N GLY A 288 -16.90 15.07 6.59
CA GLY A 288 -17.15 15.89 7.77
C GLY A 288 -15.96 16.76 8.16
N PRO A 289 -16.15 17.68 9.12
CA PRO A 289 -15.08 18.53 9.64
C PRO A 289 -14.20 17.75 10.63
N PHE A 290 -12.89 17.80 10.46
CA PHE A 290 -11.94 17.22 11.40
C PHE A 290 -11.29 18.31 12.24
N THR A 291 -10.99 17.99 13.49
CA THR A 291 -10.19 18.83 14.39
C THR A 291 -8.72 18.47 14.25
N SER A 292 -8.18 18.53 13.03
CA SER A 292 -6.77 18.21 12.78
C SER A 292 -6.03 19.41 12.24
N ASP A 293 -4.94 19.79 12.91
CA ASP A 293 -4.07 20.86 12.45
C ASP A 293 -3.09 20.33 11.40
N SER A 294 -2.67 19.07 11.51
CA SER A 294 -1.75 18.42 10.57
C SER A 294 -1.89 16.91 10.55
N ILE A 295 -2.07 16.34 9.36
CA ILE A 295 -2.17 14.90 9.14
C ILE A 295 -0.76 14.30 9.03
N SER A 296 -0.47 13.30 9.87
CA SER A 296 0.79 12.54 9.81
C SER A 296 0.70 11.33 8.88
N SER A 297 -0.37 10.54 9.00
CA SER A 297 -0.56 9.33 8.21
C SER A 297 -2.03 9.16 7.81
N PHE A 298 -2.22 8.46 6.68
CA PHE A 298 -3.52 8.27 6.05
C PHE A 298 -3.50 6.94 5.33
N GLU A 299 -4.03 5.89 5.93
CA GLU A 299 -3.86 4.51 5.48
C GLU A 299 -5.18 3.75 5.43
N LEU A 300 -5.30 2.85 4.46
CA LEU A 300 -6.40 1.89 4.40
C LEU A 300 -6.04 0.68 5.27
N GLY A 301 -7.03 0.16 6.00
CA GLY A 301 -6.92 -1.11 6.70
C GLY A 301 -6.77 -2.27 5.71
N ARG A 302 -6.33 -3.42 6.21
CA ARG A 302 -5.96 -4.60 5.41
C ARG A 302 -7.04 -5.08 4.43
N ASP A 303 -8.32 -4.85 4.77
CA ASP A 303 -9.47 -5.27 3.97
C ASP A 303 -10.16 -4.10 3.24
N ASP A 304 -9.55 -2.90 3.23
CA ASP A 304 -10.17 -1.67 2.71
C ASP A 304 -11.56 -1.36 3.31
N GLU A 305 -11.86 -1.90 4.49
CA GLU A 305 -13.11 -1.60 5.20
C GLU A 305 -13.00 -0.35 6.08
N VAL A 306 -11.78 -0.02 6.48
CA VAL A 306 -11.49 1.06 7.42
C VAL A 306 -10.42 1.99 6.86
N LEU A 307 -10.70 3.28 6.88
CA LEU A 307 -9.70 4.31 6.68
C LEU A 307 -9.19 4.78 8.06
N VAL A 308 -7.88 4.77 8.23
CA VAL A 308 -7.19 5.18 9.46
C VAL A 308 -6.44 6.48 9.20
N LEU A 309 -6.78 7.50 9.98
CA LEU A 309 -6.15 8.81 9.93
C LEU A 309 -5.39 9.05 11.23
N SER A 310 -4.10 9.36 11.15
CA SER A 310 -3.35 9.90 12.28
C SER A 310 -3.01 11.35 12.07
N TYR A 311 -3.13 12.14 13.13
CA TYR A 311 -2.91 13.57 13.08
C TYR A 311 -2.50 14.14 14.42
N TRP A 312 -2.00 15.37 14.34
CA TRP A 312 -1.64 16.19 15.47
C TRP A 312 -2.60 17.37 15.62
N PHE A 313 -2.81 17.81 16.86
CA PHE A 313 -3.64 18.96 17.18
C PHE A 313 -3.18 19.63 18.48
N ASP A 314 -3.41 20.93 18.59
CA ASP A 314 -3.30 21.65 19.86
C ASP A 314 -4.58 21.47 20.68
N ASP A 315 -4.45 20.97 21.91
CA ASP A 315 -5.59 20.91 22.82
C ASP A 315 -5.97 22.29 23.38
N ALA A 316 -7.08 22.37 24.12
CA ALA A 316 -7.56 23.63 24.69
C ALA A 316 -6.58 24.28 25.69
N SER A 317 -5.56 23.56 26.14
CA SER A 317 -4.48 24.07 26.99
C SER A 317 -3.23 24.50 26.20
N GLY A 318 -3.25 24.33 24.86
CA GLY A 318 -2.12 24.61 23.98
C GLY A 318 -1.04 23.52 24.02
N GLN A 319 -1.36 22.30 24.49
CA GLN A 319 -0.45 21.17 24.40
C GLN A 319 -0.65 20.40 23.10
N TYR A 320 0.46 20.00 22.49
CA TYR A 320 0.49 19.21 21.27
C TYR A 320 0.11 17.75 21.57
N ARG A 321 -0.96 17.27 20.95
CA ARG A 321 -1.50 15.92 21.11
C ARG A 321 -1.52 15.19 19.77
N SER A 322 -1.54 13.86 19.79
CA SER A 322 -1.85 13.03 18.63
C SER A 322 -3.15 12.27 18.84
N ALA A 323 -3.85 12.03 17.74
CA ALA A 323 -5.03 11.18 17.72
C ALA A 323 -5.07 10.32 16.46
N VAL A 324 -5.84 9.24 16.57
CA VAL A 324 -6.18 8.33 15.49
C VAL A 324 -7.68 8.27 15.36
N ASP A 325 -8.18 8.65 14.18
CA ASP A 325 -9.58 8.48 13.85
C ASP A 325 -9.74 7.33 12.84
N ARG A 326 -10.84 6.59 12.97
CA ARG A 326 -11.19 5.47 12.09
C ARG A 326 -12.51 5.76 11.39
N TYR A 327 -12.60 5.43 10.10
CA TYR A 327 -13.80 5.62 9.29
C TYR A 327 -14.14 4.32 8.58
N SER A 328 -15.41 3.96 8.52
CA SER A 328 -15.89 2.87 7.69
C SER A 328 -15.94 3.33 6.24
N ILE A 329 -15.35 2.56 5.34
CA ILE A 329 -15.32 2.86 3.91
C ILE A 329 -16.66 2.53 3.25
N SER A 330 -17.38 1.52 3.74
CA SER A 330 -18.69 1.14 3.22
C SER A 330 -19.80 2.13 3.57
N THR A 331 -19.72 2.76 4.75
CA THR A 331 -20.74 3.70 5.25
C THR A 331 -20.29 5.16 5.24
N ASN A 332 -18.99 5.42 5.08
CA ASN A 332 -18.36 6.72 5.30
C ASN A 332 -18.58 7.28 6.72
N GLU A 333 -18.93 6.44 7.69
CA GLU A 333 -19.17 6.85 9.08
C GLU A 333 -17.90 6.80 9.93
N HIS A 334 -17.79 7.73 10.88
CA HIS A 334 -16.73 7.75 11.87
C HIS A 334 -16.94 6.61 12.89
N LEU A 335 -15.99 5.68 12.95
CA LEU A 335 -16.01 4.50 13.81
C LEU A 335 -15.48 4.77 15.21
N GLY A 336 -14.67 5.81 15.39
CA GLY A 336 -14.17 6.22 16.70
C GLY A 336 -12.79 6.87 16.66
N ARG A 337 -12.50 7.57 17.77
CA ARG A 337 -11.26 8.27 18.02
C ARG A 337 -10.49 7.59 19.15
N MET A 338 -9.20 7.39 18.94
CA MET A 338 -8.25 7.05 20.01
C MET A 338 -7.28 8.22 20.20
N MET A 339 -7.23 8.78 21.41
CA MET A 339 -6.23 9.79 21.75
C MET A 339 -4.98 9.10 22.27
N THR A 340 -3.82 9.44 21.72
CA THR A 340 -2.53 8.99 22.24
C THR A 340 -1.98 10.08 23.17
N LEU A 341 -1.57 9.67 24.37
CA LEU A 341 -1.06 10.57 25.41
C LEU A 341 0.42 10.93 25.17
N ASP A 342 0.72 12.19 25.51
CA ASP A 342 1.98 12.94 25.49
C ASP A 342 3.28 12.24 25.04
N GLY A 343 3.89 12.80 23.99
CA GLY A 343 5.35 12.83 23.87
C GLY A 343 6.03 11.81 22.94
N ILE A 344 5.29 10.92 22.26
CA ILE A 344 5.90 10.04 21.26
C ILE A 344 5.81 10.70 19.89
N GLN A 345 6.88 11.38 19.49
CA GLN A 345 7.10 11.87 18.13
C GLN A 345 7.43 10.66 17.23
N GLY A 346 6.42 9.93 16.75
CA GLY A 346 6.61 8.73 15.93
C GLY A 346 5.39 8.38 15.09
N ASP A 347 5.63 7.90 13.87
CA ASP A 347 4.62 7.31 13.01
C ASP A 347 4.01 6.08 13.71
N ILE A 348 2.71 5.90 13.52
CA ILE A 348 1.91 4.93 14.27
C ILE A 348 2.36 3.51 13.96
N GLU A 349 2.81 2.81 14.99
CA GLU A 349 2.98 1.36 15.06
C GLU A 349 1.68 0.66 14.61
N TYR A 350 1.82 -0.30 13.70
CA TYR A 350 0.74 -1.18 13.29
C TYR A 350 0.28 -1.99 14.52
N TRP A 351 -0.99 -1.83 14.90
CA TRP A 351 -1.64 -2.71 15.88
C TRP A 351 -2.52 -3.73 15.14
N PRO A 352 -2.36 -5.04 15.41
CA PRO A 352 -3.21 -6.07 14.84
C PRO A 352 -4.56 -6.07 15.59
N GLY A 353 -5.65 -5.81 14.88
CA GLY A 353 -7.00 -5.81 15.43
C GLY A 353 -8.01 -6.34 14.43
#